data_AF-A0A8U0A0Q0-F1
#
_entry.id   AF-A0A8U0A0Q0-F1
#
_cell.length_a   1.000
_cell.length_b   1.000
_cell.length_c   1.000
_cell.angle_alpha   90.00
_cell.angle_beta   90.00
_cell.angle_gamma   90.00
#
_symmetry.space_group_name_H-M   'P 1'
#
loop_
_entity.id
_entity.type
_entity.pdbx_description
1 polymer ?
#
loop_
_entity_poly.entity_id
_entity_poly.type
_entity_poly.pdbx_seq_one_letter_code
_entity_poly.pdbx_strand_id
1 'polypeptide(L)'
;MNGETPPEGEQPDTGADEQTLGVGQTVYTEDGDPIGTIRGIGEGGVFVTTRTGVESLTVEHARSGHEFGEGELMWRCTECGEMGQIKSGLPDQCTGCGEPKEALMYWTED
;
A
#
# COMPACT_ATOMS: atom_id res chain seq x y z
N MET A 1 -22.41 14.62 -54.63
CA MET A 1 -23.56 13.93 -54.00
C MET A 1 -23.27 12.44 -54.12
N ASN A 2 -23.55 11.68 -53.06
CA ASN A 2 -23.11 10.30 -52.77
C ASN A 2 -21.68 10.27 -52.20
N GLY A 3 -21.42 10.09 -50.89
CA GLY A 3 -22.26 9.57 -49.82
C GLY A 3 -22.11 8.06 -49.72
N GLU A 4 -20.96 7.61 -49.19
CA GLU A 4 -20.72 6.21 -48.90
C GLU A 4 -20.44 6.06 -47.40
N THR A 5 -21.40 5.45 -46.72
CA THR A 5 -21.37 5.03 -45.31
C THR A 5 -20.51 3.75 -45.19
N PRO A 6 -19.78 3.56 -44.08
CA PRO A 6 -18.81 2.47 -43.91
C PRO A 6 -19.47 1.09 -43.75
N PRO A 7 -18.80 0.00 -44.14
CA PRO A 7 -18.98 -1.29 -43.50
C PRO A 7 -18.11 -1.36 -42.24
N GLU A 8 -18.80 -1.49 -41.12
CA GLU A 8 -18.29 -2.05 -39.87
C GLU A 8 -17.80 -3.48 -40.12
N GLY A 9 -16.68 -3.85 -39.49
CA GLY A 9 -16.26 -5.25 -39.38
C GLY A 9 -14.98 -5.57 -40.12
N GLU A 10 -13.85 -5.26 -39.49
CA GLU A 10 -12.72 -6.19 -39.46
C GLU A 10 -11.99 -5.88 -38.15
N GLN A 11 -12.32 -6.62 -37.09
CA GLN A 11 -11.47 -6.63 -35.90
C GLN A 11 -10.19 -7.35 -36.34
N PRO A 12 -9.01 -6.71 -36.34
CA PRO A 12 -7.79 -7.44 -36.61
C PRO A 12 -7.56 -8.40 -35.45
N ASP A 13 -7.73 -9.70 -35.73
CA ASP A 13 -7.17 -10.80 -34.96
C ASP A 13 -5.63 -10.67 -34.96
N THR A 14 -5.11 -9.81 -34.09
CA THR A 14 -3.66 -9.69 -33.86
C THR A 14 -3.23 -10.81 -32.92
N GLY A 15 -3.03 -12.00 -33.50
CA GLY A 15 -2.33 -13.09 -32.83
C GLY A 15 -0.84 -12.82 -32.74
N ALA A 16 -0.41 -12.17 -31.65
CA ALA A 16 0.99 -12.11 -31.21
C ALA A 16 1.04 -11.80 -29.70
N ASP A 17 0.68 -12.79 -28.86
CA ASP A 17 0.98 -12.94 -27.42
C ASP A 17 1.15 -11.66 -26.59
N GLU A 18 0.28 -10.68 -26.80
CA GLU A 18 0.06 -9.63 -25.81
C GLU A 18 -0.76 -10.33 -24.74
N GLN A 19 -0.09 -10.93 -23.75
CA GLN A 19 -0.71 -11.57 -22.58
C GLN A 19 -1.59 -10.53 -21.89
N THR A 20 -2.80 -10.38 -22.41
CA THR A 20 -3.74 -9.34 -22.05
C THR A 20 -4.29 -9.81 -20.72
N LEU A 21 -3.67 -9.32 -19.65
CA LEU A 21 -4.08 -9.63 -18.31
C LEU A 21 -5.56 -9.20 -18.20
N GLY A 22 -6.41 -10.16 -17.88
CA GLY A 22 -7.84 -9.96 -17.75
C GLY A 22 -8.27 -9.96 -16.29
N VAL A 23 -9.24 -9.11 -15.95
CA VAL A 23 -9.97 -9.27 -14.68
C VAL A 23 -10.65 -10.64 -14.69
N GLY A 24 -10.46 -11.43 -13.63
CA GLY A 24 -10.94 -12.82 -13.54
C GLY A 24 -9.88 -13.88 -13.89
N GLN A 25 -8.71 -13.49 -14.39
CA GLN A 25 -7.62 -14.44 -14.69
C GLN A 25 -6.92 -14.91 -13.41
N THR A 26 -6.55 -16.20 -13.36
CA THR A 26 -5.77 -16.75 -12.24
C THR A 26 -4.28 -16.49 -12.45
N VAL A 27 -3.62 -16.00 -11.42
CA VAL A 27 -2.18 -15.72 -11.39
C VAL A 27 -1.48 -16.86 -10.68
N TYR A 28 -0.33 -17.28 -11.21
CA TYR A 28 0.48 -18.38 -10.70
C TYR A 28 1.90 -17.89 -10.40
N THR A 29 2.59 -18.56 -9.47
CA THR A 29 4.05 -18.41 -9.27
C THR A 29 4.82 -19.05 -10.41
N GLU A 30 6.13 -18.82 -10.46
CA GLU A 30 7.03 -19.50 -11.42
C GLU A 30 7.05 -21.03 -11.23
N ASP A 31 6.83 -21.51 -10.01
CA ASP A 31 6.66 -22.92 -9.68
C ASP A 31 5.28 -23.49 -10.08
N GLY A 32 4.38 -22.65 -10.59
CA GLY A 32 3.04 -23.03 -11.02
C GLY A 32 2.00 -23.08 -9.89
N ASP A 33 2.30 -22.53 -8.72
CA ASP A 33 1.36 -22.46 -7.60
C ASP A 33 0.34 -21.32 -7.78
N PRO A 34 -0.98 -21.57 -7.62
CA PRO A 34 -2.00 -20.55 -7.84
C PRO A 34 -2.05 -19.51 -6.72
N ILE A 35 -1.74 -18.26 -7.06
CA ILE A 35 -1.74 -17.13 -6.12
C ILE A 35 -3.15 -16.60 -5.87
N GLY A 36 -3.96 -16.47 -6.92
CA GLY A 36 -5.29 -15.86 -6.83
C GLY A 36 -5.82 -15.33 -8.16
N THR A 37 -6.84 -14.48 -8.11
CA THR A 37 -7.52 -13.97 -9.32
C THR A 37 -7.38 -12.45 -9.46
N ILE A 38 -7.04 -11.97 -10.66
CA ILE A 38 -6.93 -10.54 -10.96
C ILE A 38 -8.30 -9.87 -10.80
N ARG A 39 -8.38 -8.83 -9.95
CA ARG A 39 -9.58 -8.00 -9.75
C ARG A 39 -9.50 -6.67 -10.49
N GLY A 40 -8.30 -6.20 -10.82
CA GLY A 40 -8.09 -4.92 -11.50
C GLY A 40 -6.66 -4.76 -11.99
N ILE A 41 -6.48 -3.80 -12.90
CA ILE A 41 -5.20 -3.49 -13.56
C ILE A 41 -5.08 -1.97 -13.54
N GLY A 42 -3.94 -1.46 -13.06
CA GLY A 42 -3.62 -0.04 -13.04
C GLY A 42 -2.31 0.24 -13.76
N GLU A 43 -1.93 1.52 -13.86
CA GLU A 43 -0.71 1.95 -14.57
C GLU A 43 0.59 1.33 -14.04
N GLY A 44 0.61 0.86 -12.79
CA GLY A 44 1.80 0.26 -12.15
C GLY A 44 1.71 -1.24 -11.89
N GLY A 45 0.65 -1.94 -12.31
CA GLY A 45 0.53 -3.38 -12.08
C GLY A 45 -0.90 -3.92 -11.91
N VAL A 46 -1.00 -5.14 -11.36
CA VAL A 46 -2.27 -5.87 -11.21
C VAL A 46 -2.63 -6.11 -9.75
N PHE A 47 -3.93 -5.99 -9.45
CA PHE A 47 -4.49 -6.26 -8.13
C PHE A 47 -5.06 -7.68 -8.12
N VAL A 48 -4.53 -8.56 -7.27
CA VAL A 48 -4.93 -9.97 -7.18
C VAL A 48 -5.66 -10.23 -5.87
N THR A 49 -6.83 -10.86 -5.94
CA THR A 49 -7.52 -11.39 -4.76
C THR A 49 -6.97 -12.78 -4.47
N THR A 50 -6.23 -12.92 -3.38
CA THR A 50 -5.65 -14.20 -2.98
C THR A 50 -6.70 -15.07 -2.28
N ARG A 51 -6.69 -16.37 -2.54
CA ARG A 51 -7.39 -17.33 -1.70
C ARG A 51 -6.50 -17.62 -0.49
N THR A 52 -7.10 -17.69 0.70
CA THR A 52 -6.43 -18.00 1.96
C THR A 52 -5.59 -19.28 1.79
N GLY A 53 -4.26 -19.16 1.82
CA GLY A 53 -3.35 -20.30 1.61
C GLY A 53 -2.07 -19.98 0.84
N VAL A 54 -2.00 -18.86 0.13
CA VAL A 54 -0.70 -18.33 -0.29
C VAL A 54 0.04 -17.86 0.97
N GLU A 55 1.30 -18.24 1.12
CA GLU A 55 2.24 -17.57 2.03
C GLU A 55 2.47 -16.16 1.48
N SER A 56 1.44 -15.33 1.58
CA SER A 56 1.61 -13.89 1.66
C SER A 56 2.57 -13.72 2.82
N LEU A 57 3.73 -13.11 2.59
CA LEU A 57 4.41 -12.42 3.68
C LEU A 57 3.32 -11.62 4.37
N THR A 58 2.98 -12.07 5.55
CA THR A 58 1.61 -12.02 6.02
C THR A 58 1.23 -10.55 6.15
N VAL A 59 -0.01 -10.18 5.80
CA VAL A 59 -0.56 -8.86 6.17
C VAL A 59 -0.71 -8.73 7.70
N GLU A 60 -0.19 -9.69 8.47
CA GLU A 60 0.12 -9.57 9.89
C GLU A 60 1.43 -8.80 10.15
N HIS A 61 2.32 -8.61 9.15
CA HIS A 61 3.38 -7.59 9.21
C HIS A 61 2.85 -6.16 9.09
N ALA A 62 1.70 -5.96 8.43
CA ALA A 62 1.10 -4.62 8.35
C ALA A 62 0.41 -4.20 9.67
N ARG A 63 0.21 -5.11 10.63
CA ARG A 63 -0.53 -4.81 11.86
C ARG A 63 0.10 -5.28 13.17
N SER A 64 1.18 -6.06 13.15
CA SER A 64 1.80 -6.53 14.38
C SER A 64 3.32 -6.64 14.23
N GLY A 65 4.02 -5.60 14.69
CA GLY A 65 5.42 -5.75 15.09
C GLY A 65 6.34 -4.61 14.68
N HIS A 66 6.21 -3.44 15.29
CA HIS A 66 7.38 -2.60 15.61
C HIS A 66 8.39 -2.34 14.45
N GLU A 67 7.91 -2.01 13.27
CA GLU A 67 8.70 -1.28 12.27
C GLU A 67 7.79 -0.19 11.69
N PHE A 68 7.33 0.70 12.59
CA PHE A 68 6.92 2.02 12.17
C PHE A 68 8.06 2.58 11.33
N GLY A 69 7.73 3.09 10.15
CA GLY A 69 8.67 3.53 9.13
C GLY A 69 9.87 4.24 9.74
N GLU A 70 11.04 3.87 9.21
CA GLU A 70 12.43 4.33 9.42
C GLU A 70 12.76 5.70 10.06
N GLY A 71 11.80 6.56 10.40
CA GLY A 71 11.96 7.72 11.25
C GLY A 71 11.83 7.37 12.73
N GLU A 72 12.81 7.77 13.53
CA GLU A 72 12.71 7.65 15.00
C GLU A 72 11.50 8.44 15.50
N LEU A 73 10.51 7.75 16.09
CA LEU A 73 9.31 8.37 16.62
C LEU A 73 9.71 9.37 17.74
N MET A 74 9.29 10.63 17.64
CA MET A 74 9.60 11.67 18.61
C MET A 74 8.34 12.28 19.19
N TRP A 75 8.45 12.88 20.38
CA TRP A 75 7.41 13.71 20.97
C TRP A 75 7.82 15.18 20.85
N ARG A 76 6.83 16.05 20.77
CA ARG A 76 6.99 17.51 20.84
C ARG A 76 5.97 18.09 21.79
N CYS A 77 6.42 18.97 22.69
CA CYS A 77 5.54 19.72 23.58
C CYS A 77 4.84 20.86 22.83
N THR A 78 3.54 21.00 23.04
CA THR A 78 2.71 22.06 22.45
C THR A 78 2.95 23.43 23.08
N GLU A 79 3.33 23.43 24.35
CA GLU A 79 3.45 24.65 25.15
C GLU A 79 4.83 25.28 25.01
N CYS A 80 5.91 24.49 25.14
CA CYS A 80 7.28 25.01 25.10
C CYS A 80 8.06 24.62 23.83
N GLY A 81 7.54 23.72 23.01
CA GLY A 81 8.21 23.26 21.79
C GLY A 81 9.35 22.27 22.02
N GLU A 82 9.61 21.83 23.25
CA GLU A 82 10.64 20.84 23.53
C GLU A 82 10.34 19.51 22.85
N MET A 83 11.39 18.81 22.42
CA MET A 83 11.29 17.56 21.67
C MET A 83 12.12 16.46 22.33
N GLY A 84 11.69 15.21 22.16
CA GLY A 84 12.44 14.06 22.62
C GLY A 84 12.05 12.77 21.93
N GLN A 85 12.93 11.78 21.99
CA GLN A 85 12.72 10.46 21.40
C GLN A 85 11.66 9.64 22.17
N ILE A 86 10.84 8.88 21.45
CA ILE A 86 9.84 7.96 22.01
C ILE A 86 10.35 6.53 21.84
N LYS A 87 10.88 5.95 22.92
CA LYS A 87 11.36 4.55 22.95
C LYS A 87 10.29 3.55 23.41
N SER A 88 9.45 3.94 24.36
CA SER A 88 8.45 3.05 24.96
C SER A 88 7.11 3.75 25.26
N GLY A 89 6.93 4.98 24.76
CA GLY A 89 5.76 5.83 25.01
C GLY A 89 6.14 7.27 25.39
N LEU A 90 5.13 8.14 25.51
CA LEU A 90 5.29 9.53 25.96
C LEU A 90 5.63 9.59 27.46
N PRO A 91 6.48 10.53 27.90
CA PRO A 91 6.70 10.78 29.32
C PRO A 91 5.45 11.37 29.98
N ASP A 92 5.34 11.22 31.31
CA ASP A 92 4.21 11.77 32.09
C ASP A 92 4.16 13.31 32.08
N GLN A 93 5.32 13.95 31.90
CA GLN A 93 5.47 15.41 31.86
C GLN A 93 6.56 15.83 30.88
N CYS A 94 6.45 17.05 30.36
CA CYS A 94 7.47 17.71 29.55
C CYS A 94 8.72 18.00 30.40
N THR A 95 9.90 17.60 29.92
CA THR A 95 11.17 17.85 30.62
C THR A 95 11.56 19.34 30.71
N GLY A 96 11.03 20.17 29.82
CA GLY A 96 11.43 21.57 29.68
C GLY A 96 10.51 22.55 30.39
N CYS A 97 9.21 22.24 30.49
CA CYS A 97 8.22 23.09 31.15
C CYS A 97 7.36 22.40 32.22
N GLY A 98 7.42 21.08 32.36
CA GLY A 98 6.66 20.33 33.36
C GLY A 98 5.17 20.11 33.04
N GLU A 99 4.71 20.50 31.86
CA GLU A 99 3.33 20.27 31.41
C GLU A 99 3.00 18.78 31.33
N PRO A 100 1.75 18.35 31.59
CA PRO A 100 1.38 16.95 31.60
C PRO A 100 1.47 16.34 30.20
N LYS A 101 1.47 15.01 30.13
CA LYS A 101 1.51 14.25 28.87
C LYS A 101 0.47 14.67 27.81
N GLU A 102 -0.64 15.29 28.23
CA GLU A 102 -1.68 15.81 27.35
C GLU A 102 -1.18 16.95 26.45
N ALA A 103 -0.16 17.68 26.91
CA ALA A 103 0.54 18.71 26.16
C ALA A 103 1.69 18.16 25.29
N LEU A 104 1.83 16.83 25.17
CA LEU A 104 2.86 16.18 24.37
C LEU A 104 2.22 15.51 23.15
N MET A 105 2.72 15.84 21.96
CA MET A 105 2.24 15.30 20.69
C MET A 105 3.26 14.34 20.08
N TYR A 106 2.79 13.29 19.40
CA TYR A 106 3.64 12.47 18.55
C TYR A 106 4.06 13.25 17.30
N TRP A 107 5.33 13.13 16.92
CA TRP A 107 5.96 13.82 15.80
C TRP A 107 6.96 12.88 15.10
N THR A 108 6.98 12.92 13.78
CA THR A 108 7.98 12.26 12.93
C THR A 108 8.77 13.34 12.21
N GLU A 109 10.10 13.26 12.20
CA GLU A 109 10.91 14.15 11.36
C GLU A 109 10.60 13.88 9.88
N ASP A 110 10.32 14.96 9.13
CA ASP A 110 10.12 14.96 7.67
C ASP A 110 11.41 14.65 6.91
#